data_AF-A0A3B9BYX2-F1
#
_entry.id   AF-A0A3B9BYX2-F1
#
_cell.length_a   1.000
_cell.length_b   1.000
_cell.length_c   1.000
_cell.angle_alpha   90.00
_cell.angle_beta   90.00
_cell.angle_gamma   90.00
#
_symmetry.space_group_name_H-M   'P 1'
#
loop_
_entity.id
_entity.type
_entity.pdbx_description
1 polymer ?
#
loop_
_entity_poly.entity_id
_entity_poly.type
_entity_poly.pdbx_seq_one_letter_code
_entity_poly.pdbx_strand_id
1 'polypeptide(L)'
;SIHENHDVSAIVTTPGLLSSKKGINLPQTKISLPALTEKDLRDMEFLISQNIDWVALSFVRRARDIEDLRNRLKSKGSNAKIIAKIEKHEALDHLREIILASDAIMVARGDLGVELPVEQIPMIQKTIIRKCIHRAKPVIIATQMMESMIDRVKPNRSEITDVANAVLEGADAVMLSGETAMGDHPALVVETMSRIIAEVEKEEIIYNRNLIPQSHSPSFLSDALCYNACKIADDVNAAAILGMTQSGYTGFMLSSFRPKSSLFIFTKTKSLVNQLSLSWGVQAFYYDKEQSLDDIIEDQIVFLKEKQLLKEGDVIINTGSTPVQEHLPTNLIKITQIQ
;
A
#
# COMPACT_ATOMS: atom_id res chain seq x y z
N SER A 1 39.83 7.64 -13.21
CA SER A 1 40.37 6.65 -14.17
C SER A 1 40.24 5.27 -13.56
N ILE A 2 40.07 4.22 -14.36
CA ILE A 2 40.13 2.83 -13.91
C ILE A 2 41.55 2.34 -14.20
N HIS A 3 42.22 1.81 -13.19
CA HIS A 3 43.58 1.29 -13.29
C HIS A 3 43.58 -0.20 -13.66
N GLU A 4 44.70 -0.70 -14.17
CA GLU A 4 44.84 -2.12 -14.57
C GLU A 4 44.65 -3.10 -13.41
N ASN A 5 44.87 -2.66 -12.16
CA ASN A 5 44.63 -3.45 -10.94
C ASN A 5 43.16 -3.38 -10.45
N HIS A 6 42.24 -2.87 -11.26
CA HIS A 6 40.83 -2.65 -10.93
C HIS A 6 40.55 -1.56 -9.89
N ASP A 7 41.56 -0.75 -9.50
CA ASP A 7 41.32 0.42 -8.67
C ASP A 7 40.66 1.55 -9.47
N VAL A 8 39.89 2.39 -8.79
CA VAL A 8 39.26 3.57 -9.38
C VAL A 8 39.81 4.83 -8.71
N SER A 9 40.44 5.70 -9.50
CA SER A 9 40.76 7.06 -9.03
C SER A 9 39.53 7.96 -9.17
N ALA A 10 39.12 8.53 -8.05
CA ALA A 10 38.07 9.54 -7.93
C ALA A 10 38.60 10.80 -7.22
N ILE A 11 37.93 11.93 -7.45
CA ILE A 11 38.22 13.20 -6.78
C ILE A 11 37.08 13.48 -5.81
N VAL A 12 37.41 13.84 -4.57
CA VAL A 12 36.42 14.26 -3.57
C VAL A 12 35.93 15.65 -3.95
N THR A 13 34.65 15.77 -4.31
CA THR A 13 34.02 17.05 -4.65
C THR A 13 33.40 17.73 -3.43
N THR A 14 32.94 16.95 -2.45
CA THR A 14 32.34 17.45 -1.20
C THR A 14 33.09 16.83 0.00
N PRO A 15 33.74 17.64 0.86
CA PRO A 15 34.44 17.12 2.02
C PRO A 15 33.47 16.61 3.09
N GLY A 16 33.88 15.60 3.84
CA GLY A 16 33.07 15.02 4.92
C GLY A 16 33.76 13.85 5.61
N LEU A 17 33.16 13.37 6.70
CA LEU A 17 33.63 12.18 7.41
C LEU A 17 33.05 10.92 6.76
N LEU A 18 33.91 10.01 6.30
CA LEU A 18 33.51 8.68 5.83
C LEU A 18 33.81 7.65 6.93
N SER A 19 32.77 7.08 7.52
CA SER A 19 32.92 5.99 8.49
C SER A 19 32.81 4.60 7.85
N SER A 20 33.08 3.55 8.63
CA SER A 20 33.11 2.18 8.13
C SER A 20 31.74 1.69 7.66
N LYS A 21 31.73 0.83 6.63
CA LYS A 21 30.54 0.17 6.07
C LYS A 21 29.45 1.13 5.57
N LYS A 22 29.82 2.31 5.10
CA LYS A 22 28.89 3.23 4.44
C LYS A 22 28.52 2.73 3.04
N GLY A 23 27.27 2.92 2.67
CA GLY A 23 26.75 2.56 1.35
C GLY A 23 27.44 3.35 0.24
N ILE A 24 27.53 2.73 -0.95
CA ILE A 24 28.06 3.36 -2.16
C ILE A 24 26.96 3.29 -3.20
N ASN A 25 26.64 4.44 -3.80
CA ASN A 25 25.72 4.54 -4.93
C ASN A 25 26.50 4.95 -6.17
N LEU A 26 26.09 4.40 -7.31
CA LEU A 26 26.63 4.73 -8.62
C LEU A 26 25.46 5.25 -9.47
N PRO A 27 25.14 6.55 -9.39
CA PRO A 27 24.00 7.12 -10.11
C PRO A 27 24.12 6.87 -11.61
N GLN A 28 22.98 6.66 -12.26
CA GLN A 28 22.87 6.47 -13.72
C GLN A 28 23.71 5.31 -14.29
N THR A 29 24.12 4.36 -13.44
CA THR A 29 24.94 3.22 -13.82
C THR A 29 24.15 1.93 -13.72
N LYS A 30 24.12 1.15 -14.80
CA LYS A 30 23.51 -0.19 -14.80
C LYS A 30 24.40 -1.14 -14.01
N ILE A 31 24.01 -1.40 -12.76
CA ILE A 31 24.71 -2.36 -11.89
C ILE A 31 24.23 -3.78 -12.26
N SER A 32 25.18 -4.71 -12.46
CA SER A 32 24.90 -6.10 -12.86
C SER A 32 24.46 -7.03 -11.71
N LEU A 33 24.39 -6.52 -10.48
CA LEU A 33 24.00 -7.30 -9.32
C LEU A 33 22.56 -7.82 -9.46
N PRO A 34 22.29 -9.06 -9.01
CA PRO A 34 20.93 -9.58 -8.94
C PRO A 34 20.09 -8.78 -7.92
N ALA A 35 18.77 -8.78 -8.07
CA ALA A 35 17.87 -8.14 -7.11
C ALA A 35 17.83 -8.86 -5.75
N LEU A 36 18.10 -10.16 -5.73
CA LEU A 36 18.22 -10.98 -4.53
C LEU A 36 19.66 -11.47 -4.36
N THR A 37 20.25 -11.20 -3.21
CA THR A 37 21.56 -11.71 -2.81
C THR A 37 21.44 -13.10 -2.15
N GLU A 38 22.56 -13.79 -1.96
CA GLU A 38 22.59 -15.05 -1.18
C GLU A 38 22.12 -14.87 0.27
N LYS A 39 22.33 -13.68 0.85
CA LYS A 39 21.77 -13.34 2.15
C LYS A 39 20.25 -13.22 2.08
N ASP A 40 19.71 -12.51 1.08
CA ASP A 40 18.26 -12.33 0.93
C ASP A 40 17.54 -13.67 0.72
N LEU A 41 18.18 -14.61 0.01
CA LEU A 41 17.65 -15.96 -0.14
C LEU A 41 17.56 -16.71 1.21
N ARG A 42 18.55 -16.57 2.10
CA ARG A 42 18.51 -17.15 3.45
C ARG A 42 17.48 -16.45 4.34
N ASP A 43 17.43 -15.12 4.29
CA ASP A 43 16.44 -14.34 5.04
C ASP A 43 15.02 -14.71 4.59
N MET A 44 14.80 -14.93 3.30
CA MET A 44 13.51 -15.37 2.76
C MET A 44 13.06 -16.70 3.35
N GLU A 45 13.96 -17.67 3.54
CA GLU A 45 13.59 -18.94 4.18
C GLU A 45 13.15 -18.74 5.63
N PHE A 46 13.85 -17.87 6.37
CA PHE A 46 13.43 -17.47 7.71
C PHE A 46 12.07 -16.77 7.69
N LEU A 47 11.90 -15.77 6.83
CA LEU A 47 10.65 -15.00 6.72
C LEU A 47 9.43 -15.89 6.42
N ILE A 48 9.57 -16.84 5.49
CA ILE A 48 8.50 -17.79 5.16
C ILE A 48 8.11 -18.62 6.37
N SER A 49 9.08 -19.04 7.20
CA SER A 49 8.80 -19.80 8.43
C SER A 49 7.98 -19.01 9.46
N GLN A 50 7.98 -17.67 9.38
CA GLN A 50 7.26 -16.79 10.29
C GLN A 50 5.84 -16.44 9.83
N ASN A 51 5.34 -17.03 8.74
CA ASN A 51 4.00 -16.76 8.18
C ASN A 51 3.72 -15.26 7.94
N ILE A 52 4.70 -14.54 7.40
CA ILE A 52 4.56 -13.11 7.12
C ILE A 52 3.51 -12.82 6.03
N ASP A 53 2.86 -11.67 6.15
CA ASP A 53 1.82 -11.23 5.21
C ASP A 53 2.36 -10.44 4.01
N TRP A 54 3.49 -9.75 4.20
CA TRP A 54 4.13 -8.89 3.21
C TRP A 54 5.65 -9.07 3.17
N VAL A 55 6.23 -9.07 1.96
CA VAL A 55 7.67 -9.01 1.71
C VAL A 55 7.98 -7.75 0.89
N ALA A 56 8.86 -6.89 1.38
CA ALA A 56 9.34 -5.75 0.62
C ALA A 56 10.64 -6.11 -0.13
N LEU A 57 10.60 -6.08 -1.47
CA LEU A 57 11.77 -6.33 -2.32
C LEU A 57 12.51 -5.01 -2.58
N SER A 58 13.78 -4.96 -2.18
CA SER A 58 14.66 -3.81 -2.40
C SER A 58 15.24 -3.79 -3.81
N PHE A 59 15.66 -2.62 -4.27
CA PHE A 59 16.36 -2.39 -5.54
C PHE A 59 15.66 -2.98 -6.77
N VAL A 60 14.33 -2.96 -6.77
CA VAL A 60 13.52 -3.43 -7.90
C VAL A 60 13.82 -2.56 -9.11
N ARG A 61 14.09 -3.18 -10.26
CA ARG A 61 14.37 -2.48 -11.52
C ARG A 61 13.37 -2.85 -12.61
N ARG A 62 12.83 -4.07 -12.58
CA ARG A 62 11.92 -4.61 -13.60
C ARG A 62 10.88 -5.55 -13.00
N ALA A 63 9.79 -5.79 -13.74
CA ALA A 63 8.75 -6.74 -13.35
C ALA A 63 9.29 -8.15 -13.06
N ARG A 64 10.31 -8.59 -13.81
CA ARG A 64 10.96 -9.90 -13.62
C ARG A 64 11.52 -10.10 -12.21
N ASP A 65 12.00 -9.04 -11.55
CA ASP A 65 12.51 -9.14 -10.17
C ASP A 65 11.40 -9.57 -9.20
N ILE A 66 10.19 -9.03 -9.41
CA ILE A 66 8.99 -9.35 -8.64
C ILE A 66 8.48 -10.75 -8.98
N GLU A 67 8.49 -11.13 -10.25
CA GLU A 67 8.08 -12.46 -10.69
C GLU A 67 8.98 -13.57 -10.14
N ASP A 68 10.30 -13.34 -10.09
CA ASP A 68 11.25 -14.29 -9.49
C ASP A 68 10.94 -14.51 -8.01
N LEU A 69 10.78 -13.42 -7.23
CA LEU A 69 10.40 -13.52 -5.82
C LEU A 69 9.04 -14.21 -5.65
N ARG A 70 8.04 -13.86 -6.47
CA ARG A 70 6.69 -14.46 -6.42
C ARG A 70 6.73 -15.97 -6.66
N ASN A 71 7.53 -16.42 -7.63
CA ASN A 71 7.69 -17.85 -7.92
C ASN A 71 8.35 -18.59 -6.76
N ARG A 72 9.32 -17.97 -6.07
CA ARG A 72 9.97 -18.55 -4.89
C ARG A 72 9.04 -18.64 -3.69
N LEU A 73 8.24 -17.60 -3.43
CA LEU A 73 7.23 -17.62 -2.36
C LEU A 73 6.21 -18.73 -2.61
N LYS A 74 5.70 -18.83 -3.84
CA LYS A 74 4.75 -19.89 -4.25
C LYS A 74 5.33 -21.29 -4.12
N SER A 75 6.59 -21.52 -4.54
CA SER A 75 7.21 -22.85 -4.46
C SER A 75 7.41 -23.33 -3.02
N LYS A 76 7.43 -22.40 -2.06
CA LYS A 76 7.50 -22.67 -0.63
C LYS A 76 6.13 -22.60 0.07
N GLY A 77 5.04 -22.45 -0.68
CA GLY A 77 3.67 -22.40 -0.14
C GLY A 77 3.32 -21.12 0.62
N SER A 78 4.09 -20.04 0.46
CA SER A 78 3.82 -18.76 1.10
C SER A 78 2.77 -17.95 0.35
N ASN A 79 1.83 -17.37 1.09
CA ASN A 79 0.81 -16.44 0.59
C ASN A 79 1.19 -14.96 0.78
N ALA A 80 2.44 -14.68 1.13
CA ALA A 80 2.92 -13.32 1.33
C ALA A 80 2.78 -12.49 0.04
N LYS A 81 2.33 -11.24 0.19
CA LYS A 81 2.25 -10.27 -0.90
C LYS A 81 3.56 -9.50 -1.04
N ILE A 82 3.85 -9.01 -2.24
CA ILE A 82 5.11 -8.33 -2.55
C ILE A 82 4.92 -6.81 -2.65
N ILE A 83 5.72 -6.07 -1.88
CA ILE A 83 5.89 -4.62 -1.97
C ILE A 83 7.16 -4.34 -2.78
N ALA A 84 7.05 -3.67 -3.92
CA ALA A 84 8.22 -3.24 -4.68
C ALA A 84 8.75 -1.91 -4.14
N LYS A 85 10.00 -1.87 -3.70
CA LYS A 85 10.67 -0.63 -3.29
C LYS A 85 11.25 0.06 -4.52
N ILE A 86 10.74 1.26 -4.81
CA ILE A 86 11.18 2.09 -5.93
C ILE A 86 12.33 2.97 -5.44
N GLU A 87 13.54 2.50 -5.72
CA GLU A 87 14.80 3.07 -5.22
C GLU A 87 15.78 3.42 -6.35
N LYS A 88 15.59 2.82 -7.53
CA LYS A 88 16.52 2.91 -8.65
C LYS A 88 15.88 3.65 -9.82
N HIS A 89 16.68 4.43 -10.53
CA HIS A 89 16.19 5.21 -11.67
C HIS A 89 15.60 4.30 -12.76
N GLU A 90 16.17 3.11 -12.99
CA GLU A 90 15.65 2.16 -13.99
C GLU A 90 14.23 1.68 -13.66
N ALA A 91 13.85 1.67 -12.38
CA ALA A 91 12.50 1.30 -11.96
C ALA A 91 11.45 2.29 -12.50
N LEU A 92 11.83 3.56 -12.69
CA LEU A 92 10.94 4.59 -13.22
C LEU A 92 10.63 4.36 -14.70
N ASP A 93 11.61 3.89 -15.47
CA ASP A 93 11.44 3.53 -16.89
C ASP A 93 10.46 2.36 -17.06
N HIS A 94 10.48 1.41 -16.12
CA HIS A 94 9.64 0.20 -16.12
C HIS A 94 8.44 0.28 -15.15
N LEU A 95 8.10 1.47 -14.65
CA LEU A 95 7.21 1.65 -13.52
C LEU A 95 5.84 0.99 -13.71
N ARG A 96 5.27 1.07 -14.92
CA ARG A 96 3.96 0.46 -15.21
C ARG A 96 3.98 -1.07 -15.06
N GLU A 97 5.03 -1.70 -15.58
CA GLU A 97 5.18 -3.16 -15.53
C GLU A 97 5.42 -3.61 -14.08
N ILE A 98 6.23 -2.87 -13.32
CA ILE A 98 6.49 -3.14 -11.90
C ILE A 98 5.20 -3.04 -11.09
N ILE A 99 4.41 -1.96 -11.27
CA ILE A 99 3.12 -1.79 -10.58
C ILE A 99 2.18 -2.96 -10.87
N LEU A 100 2.14 -3.46 -12.11
CA LEU A 100 1.29 -4.59 -12.47
C LEU A 100 1.75 -5.90 -11.84
N ALA A 101 3.05 -6.15 -11.82
CA ALA A 101 3.63 -7.36 -11.26
C ALA A 101 3.60 -7.38 -9.71
N SER A 102 3.52 -6.21 -9.06
CA SER A 102 3.58 -6.07 -7.60
C SER A 102 2.20 -6.11 -6.95
N ASP A 103 2.15 -6.41 -5.65
CA ASP A 103 0.91 -6.33 -4.87
C ASP A 103 0.74 -4.95 -4.23
N ALA A 104 1.85 -4.28 -3.87
CA ALA A 104 1.91 -2.90 -3.43
C ALA A 104 3.24 -2.24 -3.85
N ILE A 105 3.33 -0.92 -3.71
CA ILE A 105 4.53 -0.13 -4.02
C ILE A 105 4.99 0.63 -2.78
N MET A 106 6.30 0.76 -2.60
CA MET A 106 6.91 1.66 -1.63
C MET A 106 7.78 2.68 -2.35
N VAL A 107 7.52 3.97 -2.12
CA VAL A 107 8.37 5.07 -2.58
C VAL A 107 9.43 5.32 -1.50
N ALA A 108 10.63 4.77 -1.70
CA ALA A 108 11.74 4.90 -0.76
C ALA A 108 12.56 6.16 -1.09
N ARG A 109 12.15 7.29 -0.51
CA ARG A 109 12.63 8.63 -0.90
C ARG A 109 14.09 8.88 -0.59
N GLY A 110 14.59 8.35 0.54
CA GLY A 110 15.99 8.44 0.92
C GLY A 110 16.90 7.80 -0.13
N ASP A 111 16.63 6.55 -0.51
CA ASP A 111 17.42 5.84 -1.52
C ASP A 111 17.25 6.46 -2.91
N LEU A 112 16.03 6.79 -3.31
CA LEU A 112 15.74 7.38 -4.61
C LEU A 112 16.38 8.78 -4.77
N GLY A 113 16.44 9.57 -3.69
CA GLY A 113 17.07 10.89 -3.65
C GLY A 113 18.60 10.86 -3.74
N VAL A 114 19.24 9.69 -3.54
CA VAL A 114 20.67 9.51 -3.82
C VAL A 114 20.91 9.24 -5.31
N GLU A 115 19.96 8.58 -5.99
CA GLU A 115 20.09 8.20 -7.40
C GLU A 115 19.63 9.29 -8.37
N LEU A 116 18.76 10.21 -7.92
CA LEU A 116 18.14 11.26 -8.73
C LEU A 116 18.25 12.63 -8.06
N PRO A 117 18.20 13.74 -8.83
CA PRO A 117 18.15 15.07 -8.25
C PRO A 117 16.95 15.21 -7.29
N VAL A 118 17.23 15.69 -6.08
CA VAL A 118 16.26 15.72 -4.96
C VAL A 118 15.00 16.53 -5.28
N GLU A 119 15.13 17.57 -6.12
CA GLU A 119 14.04 18.41 -6.58
C GLU A 119 13.03 17.68 -7.48
N GLN A 120 13.39 16.52 -8.06
CA GLN A 120 12.50 15.71 -8.90
C GLN A 120 11.63 14.76 -8.06
N ILE A 121 12.08 14.40 -6.85
CA ILE A 121 11.46 13.38 -6.00
C ILE A 121 9.98 13.64 -5.73
N PRO A 122 9.54 14.88 -5.39
CA PRO A 122 8.12 15.14 -5.12
C PRO A 122 7.21 14.82 -6.32
N MET A 123 7.65 15.18 -7.54
CA MET A 123 6.86 14.93 -8.75
C MET A 123 6.85 13.45 -9.15
N ILE A 124 7.94 12.73 -8.88
CA ILE A 124 8.02 11.28 -9.09
C ILE A 124 7.08 10.55 -8.11
N GLN A 125 7.13 10.89 -6.82
CA GLN A 125 6.22 10.35 -5.81
C GLN A 125 4.76 10.49 -6.25
N LYS A 126 4.34 11.72 -6.59
CA LYS A 126 2.98 12.00 -7.05
C LYS A 126 2.58 11.17 -8.27
N THR A 127 3.52 10.98 -9.19
CA THR A 127 3.32 10.15 -10.38
C THR A 127 3.14 8.67 -10.03
N ILE A 128 3.95 8.14 -9.11
CA ILE A 128 3.84 6.75 -8.62
C ILE A 128 2.50 6.56 -7.92
N ILE A 129 2.14 7.41 -6.97
CA ILE A 129 0.87 7.33 -6.22
C ILE A 129 -0.31 7.26 -7.18
N ARG A 130 -0.40 8.22 -8.13
CA ARG A 130 -1.48 8.24 -9.12
C ARG A 130 -1.59 6.95 -9.92
N LYS A 131 -0.46 6.40 -10.39
CA LYS A 131 -0.45 5.15 -11.16
C LYS A 131 -0.86 3.94 -10.31
N CYS A 132 -0.48 3.92 -9.03
CA CYS A 132 -0.85 2.87 -8.10
C CYS A 132 -2.35 2.88 -7.81
N ILE A 133 -2.91 4.06 -7.51
CA ILE A 133 -4.35 4.25 -7.31
C ILE A 133 -5.14 3.77 -8.54
N HIS A 134 -4.74 4.15 -9.75
CA HIS A 134 -5.40 3.70 -10.99
C HIS A 134 -5.40 2.18 -11.19
N ARG A 135 -4.52 1.44 -10.50
CA ARG A 135 -4.41 -0.01 -10.56
C ARG A 135 -4.82 -0.68 -9.25
N ALA A 136 -5.42 0.07 -8.32
CA ALA A 136 -5.76 -0.36 -6.98
C ALA A 136 -4.61 -1.11 -6.28
N LYS A 137 -3.39 -0.57 -6.43
CA LYS A 137 -2.20 -1.07 -5.72
C LYS A 137 -1.95 -0.14 -4.55
N PRO A 138 -1.92 -0.64 -3.30
CA PRO A 138 -1.55 0.19 -2.16
C PRO A 138 -0.16 0.80 -2.36
N VAL A 139 -0.01 2.07 -1.98
CA VAL A 139 1.27 2.78 -2.05
C VAL A 139 1.68 3.30 -0.68
N ILE A 140 2.93 3.01 -0.30
CA ILE A 140 3.56 3.43 0.93
C ILE A 140 4.55 4.55 0.62
N ILE A 141 4.45 5.67 1.33
CA ILE A 141 5.49 6.71 1.31
C ILE A 141 6.44 6.47 2.47
N ALA A 142 7.70 6.26 2.14
CA ALA A 142 8.70 5.76 3.07
C ALA A 142 9.90 6.68 3.21
N THR A 143 10.51 6.61 4.40
CA THR A 143 11.71 7.34 4.85
C THR A 143 11.51 8.85 4.96
N GLN A 144 12.26 9.48 5.88
CA GLN A 144 12.28 10.94 6.07
C GLN A 144 10.91 11.57 6.33
N MET A 145 9.97 10.83 6.96
CA MET A 145 8.63 11.36 7.24
C MET A 145 8.65 12.29 8.45
N MET A 146 9.26 11.87 9.56
CA MET A 146 9.40 12.67 10.78
C MET A 146 10.76 12.42 11.44
N GLU A 147 11.83 12.42 10.64
CA GLU A 147 13.18 12.04 11.07
C GLU A 147 13.67 12.83 12.29
N SER A 148 13.30 14.11 12.42
CA SER A 148 13.68 14.89 13.60
C SER A 148 13.13 14.35 14.91
N MET A 149 12.07 13.54 14.88
CA MET A 149 11.49 12.88 16.06
C MET A 149 12.25 11.64 16.52
N ILE A 150 13.39 11.30 15.90
CA ILE A 150 14.32 10.31 16.46
C ILE A 150 14.77 10.76 17.86
N ASP A 151 15.23 12.00 18.00
CA ASP A 151 15.72 12.55 19.27
C ASP A 151 14.81 13.64 19.86
N ARG A 152 13.83 14.15 19.08
CA ARG A 152 12.98 15.27 19.49
C ARG A 152 11.54 14.85 19.76
N VAL A 153 10.89 15.54 20.70
CA VAL A 153 9.47 15.33 21.01
C VAL A 153 8.50 15.97 20.00
N LYS A 154 8.99 16.78 19.05
CA LYS A 154 8.16 17.46 18.05
C LYS A 154 8.84 17.44 16.67
N PRO A 155 8.09 17.20 15.59
CA PRO A 155 8.62 17.24 14.24
C PRO A 155 8.83 18.69 13.77
N ASN A 156 9.62 18.85 12.72
CA ASN A 156 9.77 20.11 12.02
C ASN A 156 8.47 20.46 11.25
N ARG A 157 8.21 21.75 11.01
CA ARG A 157 7.04 22.18 10.21
C ARG A 157 7.05 21.60 8.79
N SER A 158 8.24 21.45 8.20
CA SER A 158 8.42 20.83 6.88
C SER A 158 8.01 19.36 6.89
N GLU A 159 8.35 18.60 7.94
CA GLU A 159 7.99 17.18 8.09
C GLU A 159 6.47 17.01 8.24
N ILE A 160 5.82 17.86 9.05
CA ILE A 160 4.35 17.86 9.17
C ILE A 160 3.70 18.10 7.81
N THR A 161 4.20 19.09 7.06
CA THR A 161 3.68 19.43 5.73
C THR A 161 3.90 18.29 4.73
N ASP A 162 5.03 17.61 4.83
CA ASP A 162 5.38 16.48 3.97
C ASP A 162 4.49 15.26 4.22
N VAL A 163 4.26 14.89 5.49
CA VAL A 163 3.27 13.87 5.88
C VAL A 163 1.89 14.25 5.33
N ALA A 164 1.45 15.49 5.56
CA ALA A 164 0.14 15.94 5.11
C ALA A 164 -0.01 15.86 3.58
N ASN A 165 1.03 16.27 2.84
CA ASN A 165 1.02 16.18 1.38
C ASN A 165 0.98 14.73 0.89
N ALA A 166 1.68 13.79 1.52
CA ALA A 166 1.61 12.38 1.15
C ALA A 166 0.17 11.84 1.25
N VAL A 167 -0.55 12.21 2.31
CA VAL A 167 -1.97 11.86 2.49
C VAL A 167 -2.84 12.53 1.42
N LEU A 168 -2.69 13.84 1.20
CA LEU A 168 -3.43 14.58 0.16
C LEU A 168 -3.18 14.03 -1.25
N GLU A 169 -1.98 13.55 -1.53
CA GLU A 169 -1.63 12.93 -2.82
C GLU A 169 -2.30 11.56 -2.98
N GLY A 170 -2.69 10.93 -1.89
CA GLY A 170 -3.46 9.68 -1.84
C GLY A 170 -2.61 8.47 -1.48
N ALA A 171 -1.55 8.64 -0.68
CA ALA A 171 -0.85 7.51 -0.10
C ALA A 171 -1.81 6.59 0.67
N ASP A 172 -1.63 5.27 0.56
CA ASP A 172 -2.40 4.32 1.38
C ASP A 172 -1.80 4.19 2.78
N ALA A 173 -0.47 4.33 2.88
CA ALA A 173 0.24 4.34 4.16
C ALA A 173 1.46 5.26 4.13
N VAL A 174 1.86 5.68 5.32
CA VAL A 174 3.10 6.42 5.58
C VAL A 174 3.96 5.59 6.54
N MET A 175 5.27 5.58 6.33
CA MET A 175 6.18 4.69 7.07
C MET A 175 7.17 5.46 7.93
N LEU A 176 7.22 5.11 9.21
CA LEU A 176 8.27 5.48 10.15
C LEU A 176 9.39 4.42 10.10
N SER A 177 10.64 4.86 10.12
CA SER A 177 11.81 4.00 10.01
C SER A 177 12.63 4.02 11.30
N GLY A 178 13.58 4.95 11.39
CA GLY A 178 14.41 5.12 12.56
C GLY A 178 13.60 5.60 13.77
N GLU A 179 12.64 6.48 13.51
CA GLU A 179 11.82 7.14 14.52
C GLU A 179 11.18 6.17 15.53
N THR A 180 10.78 4.97 15.07
CA THR A 180 10.21 3.92 15.92
C THR A 180 11.20 2.81 16.28
N ALA A 181 12.19 2.53 15.42
CA ALA A 181 13.11 1.42 15.60
C ALA A 181 14.23 1.71 16.62
N MET A 182 14.69 2.95 16.70
CA MET A 182 15.79 3.37 17.58
C MET A 182 15.60 4.74 18.24
N GLY A 183 14.49 5.43 17.97
CA GLY A 183 14.22 6.76 18.49
C GLY A 183 13.84 6.77 19.98
N ASP A 184 13.99 7.94 20.61
CA ASP A 184 13.72 8.17 22.02
C ASP A 184 12.20 8.17 22.35
N HIS A 185 11.34 8.36 21.35
CA HIS A 185 9.91 8.60 21.52
C HIS A 185 9.00 7.81 20.54
N PRO A 186 9.12 6.47 20.46
CA PRO A 186 8.45 5.66 19.43
C PRO A 186 6.92 5.73 19.46
N ALA A 187 6.31 5.74 20.66
CA ALA A 187 4.85 5.85 20.78
C ALA A 187 4.35 7.25 20.39
N LEU A 188 5.07 8.30 20.78
CA LEU A 188 4.69 9.69 20.52
C LEU A 188 4.78 10.03 19.03
N VAL A 189 5.76 9.50 18.31
CA VAL A 189 5.87 9.72 16.87
C VAL A 189 4.72 9.06 16.11
N VAL A 190 4.28 7.86 16.51
CA VAL A 190 3.08 7.23 15.92
C VAL A 190 1.82 8.04 16.21
N GLU A 191 1.63 8.49 17.46
CA GLU A 191 0.49 9.33 17.84
C GLU A 191 0.47 10.66 17.06
N THR A 192 1.65 11.26 16.88
CA THR A 192 1.80 12.51 16.12
C THR A 192 1.48 12.30 14.64
N MET A 193 1.97 11.23 14.02
CA MET A 193 1.63 10.85 12.65
C MET A 193 0.11 10.70 12.49
N SER A 194 -0.51 9.95 13.42
CA SER A 194 -1.95 9.69 13.40
C SER A 194 -2.77 10.98 13.52
N ARG A 195 -2.38 11.93 14.38
CA ARG A 195 -3.04 13.24 14.47
C ARG A 195 -2.93 14.06 13.18
N ILE A 196 -1.78 14.03 12.50
CA ILE A 196 -1.60 14.75 11.24
C ILE A 196 -2.51 14.15 10.16
N ILE A 197 -2.52 12.81 10.04
CA ILE A 197 -3.38 12.10 9.10
C ILE A 197 -4.85 12.46 9.38
N ALA A 198 -5.31 12.33 10.62
CA ALA A 198 -6.69 12.60 11.01
C ALA A 198 -7.12 14.07 10.77
N GLU A 199 -6.20 15.02 10.86
CA GLU A 199 -6.48 16.42 10.53
C GLU A 199 -6.68 16.61 9.02
N VAL A 200 -5.79 16.03 8.20
CA VAL A 200 -5.85 16.12 6.74
C VAL A 200 -7.08 15.40 6.18
N GLU A 201 -7.47 14.28 6.80
CA GLU A 201 -8.62 13.51 6.35
C GLU A 201 -9.97 14.21 6.58
N LYS A 202 -10.01 15.36 7.26
CA LYS A 202 -11.21 16.20 7.32
C LYS A 202 -11.54 16.91 5.99
N GLU A 203 -10.57 17.02 5.09
CA GLU A 203 -10.72 17.75 3.83
C GLU A 203 -11.46 16.93 2.78
N GLU A 204 -12.56 17.46 2.23
CA GLU A 204 -13.38 16.73 1.23
C GLU A 204 -12.59 16.28 -0.02
N ILE A 205 -11.50 16.97 -0.36
CA ILE A 205 -10.69 16.70 -1.56
C ILE A 205 -10.05 15.30 -1.57
N ILE A 206 -9.90 14.66 -0.41
CA ILE A 206 -9.29 13.34 -0.34
C ILE A 206 -10.23 12.22 -0.79
N TYR A 207 -11.54 12.45 -0.69
CA TYR A 207 -12.59 11.47 -0.88
C TYR A 207 -13.12 11.43 -2.31
N ASN A 208 -13.77 10.32 -2.65
CA ASN A 208 -14.55 10.10 -3.87
C ASN A 208 -13.80 10.54 -5.14
N ARG A 209 -12.52 10.14 -5.24
CA ARG A 209 -11.63 10.60 -6.31
C ARG A 209 -12.25 10.32 -7.68
N ASN A 210 -12.06 11.24 -8.61
CA ASN A 210 -12.54 11.14 -9.99
C ASN A 210 -11.73 10.11 -10.80
N LEU A 211 -11.86 8.84 -10.41
CA LEU A 211 -11.32 7.68 -11.12
C LEU A 211 -12.47 7.02 -11.87
N ILE A 212 -12.17 6.54 -13.08
CA ILE A 212 -13.11 5.74 -13.86
C ILE A 212 -12.54 4.34 -14.12
N PRO A 213 -13.38 3.30 -14.11
CA PRO A 213 -13.00 1.96 -14.56
C PRO A 213 -12.39 2.00 -15.96
N GLN A 214 -11.29 1.28 -16.15
CA GLN A 214 -10.60 1.25 -17.45
C GLN A 214 -11.18 0.14 -18.31
N SER A 215 -11.67 0.47 -19.51
CA SER A 215 -12.31 -0.49 -20.42
C SER A 215 -11.43 -1.67 -20.82
N HIS A 216 -10.10 -1.48 -20.82
CA HIS A 216 -9.13 -2.54 -21.10
C HIS A 216 -8.76 -3.38 -19.87
N SER A 217 -9.38 -3.15 -18.70
CA SER A 217 -9.12 -3.93 -17.50
C SER A 217 -9.63 -5.36 -17.69
N PRO A 218 -8.83 -6.40 -17.37
CA PRO A 218 -9.32 -7.79 -17.43
C PRO A 218 -10.45 -8.05 -16.43
N SER A 219 -10.62 -7.18 -15.43
CA SER A 219 -11.66 -7.27 -14.40
C SER A 219 -12.68 -6.12 -14.51
N PHE A 220 -12.83 -5.54 -15.71
CA PHE A 220 -13.65 -4.34 -15.96
C PHE A 220 -15.06 -4.38 -15.36
N LEU A 221 -15.74 -5.53 -15.41
CA LEU A 221 -17.09 -5.66 -14.81
C LEU A 221 -17.07 -5.45 -13.29
N SER A 222 -16.12 -6.08 -12.60
CA SER A 222 -15.94 -5.91 -11.15
C SER A 222 -15.49 -4.48 -10.82
N ASP A 223 -14.67 -3.86 -11.68
CA ASP A 223 -14.20 -2.49 -11.50
C ASP A 223 -15.36 -1.50 -11.61
N ALA A 224 -16.19 -1.68 -12.64
CA ALA A 224 -17.38 -0.88 -12.86
C ALA A 224 -18.36 -1.02 -11.70
N LEU A 225 -18.50 -2.22 -11.15
CA LEU A 225 -19.33 -2.44 -9.98
C LEU A 225 -18.78 -1.73 -8.74
N CYS A 226 -17.49 -1.90 -8.42
CA CYS A 226 -16.88 -1.23 -7.27
C CYS A 226 -16.96 0.30 -7.39
N TYR A 227 -16.74 0.83 -8.59
CA TYR A 227 -16.90 2.25 -8.89
C TYR A 227 -18.33 2.74 -8.58
N ASN A 228 -19.35 2.04 -9.10
CA ASN A 228 -20.73 2.42 -8.89
C ASN A 228 -21.16 2.21 -7.43
N ALA A 229 -20.63 1.21 -6.72
CA ALA A 229 -20.87 1.04 -5.29
C ALA A 229 -20.41 2.27 -4.49
N CYS A 230 -19.21 2.79 -4.77
CA CYS A 230 -18.72 4.03 -4.15
C CYS A 230 -19.56 5.26 -4.53
N LYS A 231 -20.01 5.36 -5.80
CA LYS A 231 -20.88 6.47 -6.23
C LYS A 231 -22.25 6.44 -5.56
N ILE A 232 -22.90 5.28 -5.53
CA ILE A 232 -24.18 5.10 -4.86
C ILE A 232 -24.02 5.39 -3.36
N ALA A 233 -22.91 4.95 -2.73
CA ALA A 233 -22.63 5.24 -1.32
C ALA A 233 -22.59 6.75 -1.05
N ASP A 234 -21.96 7.52 -1.93
CA ASP A 234 -21.92 8.98 -1.85
C ASP A 234 -23.32 9.59 -2.04
N ASP A 235 -24.04 9.16 -3.09
CA ASP A 235 -25.38 9.68 -3.44
C ASP A 235 -26.41 9.48 -2.31
N VAL A 236 -26.34 8.35 -1.60
CA VAL A 236 -27.27 8.02 -0.50
C VAL A 236 -26.71 8.37 0.87
N ASN A 237 -25.52 8.98 0.94
CA ASN A 237 -24.79 9.27 2.18
C ASN A 237 -24.70 8.04 3.09
N ALA A 238 -24.28 6.91 2.51
CA ALA A 238 -24.18 5.63 3.21
C ALA A 238 -23.15 5.70 4.35
N ALA A 239 -23.47 5.08 5.48
CA ALA A 239 -22.56 4.97 6.62
C ALA A 239 -21.34 4.09 6.28
N ALA A 240 -21.56 3.03 5.49
CA ALA A 240 -20.51 2.09 5.13
C ALA A 240 -20.73 1.39 3.78
N ILE A 241 -19.64 0.91 3.22
CA ILE A 241 -19.60 -0.08 2.14
C ILE A 241 -19.05 -1.38 2.72
N LEU A 242 -19.83 -2.44 2.64
CA LEU A 242 -19.45 -3.78 3.02
C LEU A 242 -19.03 -4.55 1.76
N GLY A 243 -17.93 -5.30 1.84
CA GLY A 243 -17.48 -6.13 0.74
C GLY A 243 -16.96 -7.48 1.21
N MET A 244 -17.30 -8.54 0.49
CA MET A 244 -16.67 -9.84 0.66
C MET A 244 -15.58 -10.08 -0.38
N THR A 245 -14.48 -10.69 0.05
CA THR A 245 -13.39 -11.00 -0.87
C THR A 245 -12.60 -12.24 -0.48
N GLN A 246 -12.11 -12.97 -1.49
CA GLN A 246 -11.21 -14.11 -1.31
C GLN A 246 -9.79 -13.83 -1.80
N SER A 247 -9.65 -13.00 -2.83
CA SER A 247 -8.35 -12.58 -3.40
C SER A 247 -7.85 -11.24 -2.83
N GLY A 248 -8.76 -10.46 -2.24
CA GLY A 248 -8.53 -9.08 -1.79
C GLY A 248 -8.97 -8.03 -2.80
N TYR A 249 -9.24 -8.44 -4.06
CA TYR A 249 -9.47 -7.52 -5.17
C TYR A 249 -10.51 -6.45 -4.87
N THR A 250 -11.68 -6.85 -4.38
CA THR A 250 -12.79 -5.96 -4.02
C THR A 250 -12.36 -4.92 -2.99
N GLY A 251 -11.64 -5.33 -1.94
CA GLY A 251 -11.15 -4.41 -0.91
C GLY A 251 -10.15 -3.40 -1.45
N PHE A 252 -9.17 -3.86 -2.23
CA PHE A 252 -8.19 -2.98 -2.89
C PHE A 252 -8.87 -2.00 -3.87
N MET A 253 -9.80 -2.49 -4.68
CA MET A 253 -10.52 -1.66 -5.66
C MET A 253 -11.40 -0.61 -4.99
N LEU A 254 -12.23 -0.99 -4.01
CA LEU A 254 -13.06 -0.05 -3.26
C LEU A 254 -12.20 1.02 -2.56
N SER A 255 -11.11 0.61 -1.91
CA SER A 255 -10.15 1.53 -1.29
C SER A 255 -9.60 2.55 -2.29
N SER A 256 -9.28 2.12 -3.52
CA SER A 256 -8.70 3.00 -4.54
C SER A 256 -9.59 4.17 -4.94
N PHE A 257 -10.92 4.02 -4.86
CA PHE A 257 -11.89 5.08 -5.12
C PHE A 257 -11.99 6.11 -3.99
N ARG A 258 -11.37 5.84 -2.83
CA ARG A 258 -11.35 6.68 -1.62
C ARG A 258 -12.76 7.08 -1.15
N PRO A 259 -13.71 6.14 -0.98
CA PRO A 259 -15.06 6.49 -0.57
C PRO A 259 -15.05 7.16 0.81
N LYS A 260 -15.97 8.11 1.01
CA LYS A 260 -16.18 8.76 2.31
C LYS A 260 -16.80 7.81 3.34
N SER A 261 -17.67 6.92 2.88
CA SER A 261 -18.26 5.86 3.70
C SER A 261 -17.20 4.90 4.23
N SER A 262 -17.40 4.39 5.45
CA SER A 262 -16.49 3.42 6.06
C SER A 262 -16.37 2.16 5.20
N LEU A 263 -15.15 1.61 5.04
CA LEU A 263 -14.93 0.39 4.26
C LEU A 263 -14.74 -0.82 5.17
N PHE A 264 -15.73 -1.70 5.21
CA PHE A 264 -15.67 -2.96 5.97
C PHE A 264 -15.53 -4.14 5.03
N ILE A 265 -14.37 -4.80 5.05
CA ILE A 265 -14.06 -5.89 4.11
C ILE A 265 -13.96 -7.23 4.86
N PHE A 266 -14.79 -8.17 4.48
CA PHE A 266 -14.87 -9.51 5.06
C PHE A 266 -14.16 -10.54 4.18
N THR A 267 -13.43 -11.46 4.81
CA THR A 267 -12.74 -12.53 4.11
C THR A 267 -12.58 -13.78 4.96
N LYS A 268 -12.65 -14.95 4.31
CA LYS A 268 -12.33 -16.25 4.93
C LYS A 268 -10.83 -16.55 4.97
N THR A 269 -10.00 -15.72 4.36
CA THR A 269 -8.55 -15.92 4.31
C THR A 269 -7.86 -15.09 5.39
N LYS A 270 -7.37 -15.74 6.44
CA LYS A 270 -6.77 -15.06 7.61
C LYS A 270 -5.62 -14.10 7.26
N SER A 271 -4.69 -14.53 6.40
CA SER A 271 -3.57 -13.66 5.95
C SER A 271 -4.08 -12.41 5.23
N LEU A 272 -5.23 -12.51 4.56
CA LEU A 272 -5.77 -11.41 3.79
C LEU A 272 -6.32 -10.28 4.68
N VAL A 273 -6.71 -10.58 5.92
CA VAL A 273 -7.12 -9.55 6.90
C VAL A 273 -5.96 -8.56 7.14
N ASN A 274 -4.77 -9.09 7.43
CA ASN A 274 -3.57 -8.28 7.63
C ASN A 274 -3.05 -7.66 6.33
N GLN A 275 -3.27 -8.32 5.19
CA GLN A 275 -2.88 -7.74 3.91
C GLN A 275 -3.75 -6.55 3.53
N LEU A 276 -5.06 -6.62 3.79
CA LEU A 276 -5.99 -5.55 3.47
C LEU A 276 -5.84 -4.32 4.36
N SER A 277 -5.34 -4.47 5.59
CA SER A 277 -5.12 -3.34 6.52
C SER A 277 -4.10 -2.31 6.03
N LEU A 278 -3.29 -2.64 5.01
CA LEU A 278 -2.41 -1.69 4.34
C LEU A 278 -3.16 -0.72 3.40
N SER A 279 -4.37 -1.09 2.97
CA SER A 279 -5.13 -0.29 1.99
C SER A 279 -5.85 0.85 2.69
N TRP A 280 -5.87 2.03 2.08
CA TRP A 280 -6.50 3.21 2.67
C TRP A 280 -7.96 2.94 3.07
N GLY A 281 -8.33 3.33 4.29
CA GLY A 281 -9.71 3.28 4.81
C GLY A 281 -10.28 1.89 5.08
N VAL A 282 -9.58 0.81 4.71
CA VAL A 282 -10.09 -0.56 4.85
C VAL A 282 -9.95 -1.05 6.29
N GLN A 283 -11.07 -1.46 6.88
CA GLN A 283 -11.11 -2.27 8.08
C GLN A 283 -11.51 -3.70 7.69
N ALA A 284 -10.55 -4.63 7.79
CA ALA A 284 -10.74 -6.01 7.37
C ALA A 284 -11.14 -6.91 8.55
N PHE A 285 -12.04 -7.86 8.30
CA PHE A 285 -12.52 -8.81 9.28
C PHE A 285 -12.53 -10.24 8.74
N TYR A 286 -12.22 -11.20 9.61
CA TYR A 286 -12.36 -12.62 9.27
C TYR A 286 -13.84 -13.03 9.31
N TYR A 287 -14.30 -13.69 8.25
CA TYR A 287 -15.65 -14.25 8.15
C TYR A 287 -15.66 -15.40 7.13
N ASP A 288 -16.14 -16.57 7.53
CA ASP A 288 -16.01 -17.83 6.77
C ASP A 288 -17.33 -18.60 6.58
N LYS A 289 -18.47 -18.03 6.97
CA LYS A 289 -19.77 -18.64 6.69
C LYS A 289 -20.16 -18.41 5.24
N GLU A 290 -20.64 -19.47 4.58
CA GLU A 290 -20.99 -19.46 3.15
C GLU A 290 -22.42 -19.99 2.95
N GLN A 291 -23.40 -19.24 3.46
CA GLN A 291 -24.83 -19.54 3.35
C GLN A 291 -25.45 -18.74 2.18
N SER A 292 -26.65 -18.19 2.35
CA SER A 292 -27.23 -17.25 1.39
C SER A 292 -26.61 -15.85 1.53
N LEU A 293 -26.69 -15.02 0.49
CA LEU A 293 -26.23 -13.64 0.56
C LEU A 293 -26.96 -12.82 1.62
N ASP A 294 -28.25 -13.08 1.84
CA ASP A 294 -29.04 -12.36 2.82
C ASP A 294 -28.60 -12.70 4.25
N ASP A 295 -28.40 -13.99 4.55
CA ASP A 295 -27.89 -14.44 5.85
C ASP A 295 -26.49 -13.85 6.15
N ILE A 296 -25.65 -13.81 5.11
CA ILE A 296 -24.30 -13.25 5.20
C ILE A 296 -24.34 -11.77 5.55
N ILE A 297 -25.18 -11.00 4.87
CA ILE A 297 -25.32 -9.55 5.11
C ILE A 297 -25.88 -9.30 6.52
N GLU A 298 -26.86 -10.08 6.95
CA GLU A 298 -27.43 -9.95 8.30
C GLU A 298 -26.40 -10.25 9.38
N ASP A 299 -25.64 -11.34 9.25
CA ASP A 299 -24.53 -11.68 10.16
C ASP A 299 -23.49 -10.55 10.25
N GLN A 300 -23.11 -9.96 9.11
CA GLN A 300 -22.14 -8.86 9.07
C GLN A 300 -22.68 -7.59 9.73
N ILE A 301 -23.95 -7.28 9.53
CA ILE A 301 -24.62 -6.16 10.20
C ILE A 301 -24.61 -6.36 11.72
N VAL A 302 -25.00 -7.55 12.20
CA VAL A 302 -25.00 -7.88 13.63
C VAL A 302 -23.60 -7.72 14.21
N PHE A 303 -22.59 -8.30 13.57
CA PHE A 303 -21.19 -8.18 13.98
C PHE A 303 -20.70 -6.72 14.06
N LEU A 304 -21.06 -5.89 13.09
CA LEU A 304 -20.66 -4.47 13.07
C LEU A 304 -21.44 -3.62 14.08
N LYS A 305 -22.72 -3.94 14.35
CA LYS A 305 -23.50 -3.33 15.45
C LYS A 305 -22.87 -3.64 16.81
N GLU A 306 -22.48 -4.89 17.06
CA GLU A 306 -21.80 -5.29 18.29
C GLU A 306 -20.47 -4.56 18.51
N LYS A 307 -19.75 -4.27 17.42
CA LYS A 307 -18.51 -3.46 17.43
C LYS A 307 -18.75 -1.95 17.50
N GLN A 308 -20.00 -1.49 17.53
CA GLN A 308 -20.38 -0.07 17.52
C GLN A 308 -19.89 0.68 16.27
N LEU A 309 -19.71 -0.05 15.17
CA LEU A 309 -19.29 0.50 13.87
C LEU A 309 -20.47 0.88 12.97
N LEU A 310 -21.65 0.31 13.25
CA LEU A 310 -22.92 0.61 12.59
C LEU A 310 -24.04 0.67 13.62
N LYS A 311 -25.13 1.36 13.28
CA LYS A 311 -26.32 1.50 14.13
C LYS A 311 -27.61 1.38 13.32
N GLU A 312 -28.73 1.27 14.02
CA GLU A 312 -30.06 1.27 13.42
C GLU A 312 -30.32 2.56 12.65
N GLY A 313 -30.98 2.42 11.49
CA GLY A 313 -31.26 3.51 10.57
C GLY A 313 -30.13 3.85 9.59
N ASP A 314 -28.90 3.34 9.80
CA ASP A 314 -27.81 3.54 8.84
C ASP A 314 -28.14 2.90 7.48
N VAL A 315 -27.76 3.58 6.41
CA VAL A 315 -27.79 3.04 5.04
C VAL A 315 -26.41 2.48 4.72
N ILE A 316 -26.36 1.26 4.19
CA ILE A 316 -25.11 0.60 3.78
C ILE A 316 -25.19 0.08 2.34
N ILE A 317 -24.03 0.04 1.69
CA ILE A 317 -23.86 -0.56 0.37
C ILE A 317 -23.14 -1.89 0.50
N ASN A 318 -23.76 -2.97 0.08
CA ASN A 318 -23.18 -4.31 0.12
C ASN A 318 -22.66 -4.67 -1.26
N THR A 319 -21.44 -5.17 -1.33
CA THR A 319 -20.82 -5.74 -2.53
C THR A 319 -20.51 -7.22 -2.30
N GLY A 320 -20.76 -8.04 -3.31
CA GLY A 320 -20.53 -9.47 -3.22
C GLY A 320 -20.55 -10.17 -4.57
N SER A 321 -20.56 -11.50 -4.53
CA SER A 321 -20.74 -12.31 -5.72
C SER A 321 -21.80 -13.39 -5.52
N THR A 322 -22.58 -13.63 -6.58
CA THR A 322 -23.56 -14.70 -6.66
C THR A 322 -23.33 -15.53 -7.94
N PRO A 323 -23.47 -16.87 -7.88
CA PRO A 323 -23.70 -17.71 -6.70
C PRO A 323 -22.51 -17.71 -5.72
N VAL A 324 -22.80 -17.73 -4.41
CA VAL A 324 -21.77 -17.62 -3.34
C VAL A 324 -20.70 -18.71 -3.45
N GLN A 325 -21.11 -19.93 -3.81
CA GLN A 325 -20.24 -21.10 -3.88
C GLN A 325 -19.26 -21.06 -5.06
N GLU A 326 -19.53 -20.24 -6.09
CA GLU A 326 -18.66 -20.15 -7.27
C GLU A 326 -17.49 -19.19 -7.08
N HIS A 327 -17.51 -18.38 -6.02
CA HIS A 327 -16.41 -17.48 -5.65
C HIS A 327 -15.97 -16.55 -6.80
N LEU A 328 -16.95 -16.12 -7.61
CA LEU A 328 -16.74 -15.26 -8.76
C LEU A 328 -16.23 -13.87 -8.33
N PRO A 329 -15.61 -13.11 -9.25
CA PRO A 329 -15.41 -11.68 -9.07
C PRO A 329 -16.72 -10.97 -8.67
N THR A 330 -16.60 -9.86 -7.94
CA THR A 330 -17.76 -9.10 -7.46
C THR A 330 -18.69 -8.74 -8.61
N ASN A 331 -19.96 -9.16 -8.50
CA ASN A 331 -20.99 -9.02 -9.53
C ASN A 331 -22.35 -8.54 -8.99
N LEU A 332 -22.45 -8.23 -7.69
CA LEU A 332 -23.66 -7.74 -7.05
C LEU A 332 -23.43 -6.49 -6.19
N ILE A 333 -24.39 -5.56 -6.24
CA ILE A 333 -24.55 -4.43 -5.30
C ILE A 333 -25.94 -4.52 -4.68
N LYS A 334 -26.05 -4.34 -3.35
CA LYS A 334 -27.32 -4.24 -2.63
C LYS A 334 -27.30 -3.09 -1.63
N ILE A 335 -28.28 -2.20 -1.72
CA ILE A 335 -28.51 -1.15 -0.71
C ILE A 335 -29.36 -1.75 0.41
N THR A 336 -28.93 -1.57 1.66
CA THR A 336 -29.66 -2.03 2.85
C THR A 336 -29.78 -0.88 3.83
N GLN A 337 -31.00 -0.66 4.34
CA GLN A 337 -31.21 0.19 5.52
C GLN A 337 -31.29 -0.72 6.75
N ILE A 338 -30.45 -0.47 7.75
CA ILE A 338 -30.38 -1.29 8.95
C ILE A 338 -31.62 -1.06 9.80
N GLN A 339 -32.29 -2.15 10.16
CA GLN A 339 -33.44 -2.18 11.06
C GLN A 339 -33.02 -2.30 12.53
#